data_AF-A0A8T0ECQ7-F1
#
_entry.id   AF-A0A8T0ECQ7-F1
#
_cell.length_a   1.000
_cell.length_b   1.000
_cell.length_c   1.000
_cell.angle_alpha   90.00
_cell.angle_beta   90.00
_cell.angle_gamma   90.00
#
_symmetry.space_group_name_H-M   'P 1'
#
loop_
_entity.id
_entity.type
_entity.pdbx_description
1 polymer ?
#
loop_
_entity_poly.entity_id
_entity_poly.type
_entity_poly.pdbx_seq_one_letter_code
_entity_poly.pdbx_strand_id
1 'polypeptide(L)'
;MREHSYHFGTQLQFGEGSNWSNVSEFALIPEINLLMVILTMLFSCFLYAFLLWYFDAVWPWQPGVPKPFYFFLTRSYWCGSRPNQQAEIELDETRNSAEFFETEPNNISRGIVIKNLSKEFHSGLTSKLAVNKVSLNIYQGQITALLGHNGAGKTTTINILTGLFTPTNGTAFINGLDILTDTTKARRGLGVCPQHNVLFDTLTVDEHLKIYAAMKGVPWSQLAYEATKALDILKLSDKRYELAKSLSGGMKRKLSLAIAIIGGSKVGTISLYRRT
;
A
#
# COMPACT_ATOMS: atom_id res chain seq x y z
N MET A 1 -19.17 32.41 -58.38
CA MET A 1 -18.00 32.19 -57.49
C MET A 1 -17.72 33.42 -56.61
N ARG A 2 -18.75 34.00 -55.96
CA ARG A 2 -18.57 35.14 -55.03
C ARG A 2 -19.68 35.36 -54.01
N GLU A 3 -20.61 34.41 -53.82
CA GLU A 3 -21.75 34.59 -52.90
C GLU A 3 -21.68 33.73 -51.63
N HIS A 4 -20.93 32.62 -51.62
CA HIS A 4 -20.80 31.78 -50.42
C HIS A 4 -19.85 32.35 -49.35
N SER A 5 -19.12 33.44 -49.62
CA SER A 5 -18.18 34.05 -48.67
C SER A 5 -18.86 35.06 -47.71
N TYR A 6 -20.10 35.48 -47.97
CA TYR A 6 -20.79 36.50 -47.16
C TYR A 6 -21.63 35.93 -46.01
N HIS A 7 -21.95 34.64 -46.04
CA HIS A 7 -22.70 33.99 -44.95
C HIS A 7 -21.82 33.60 -43.75
N PHE A 8 -20.49 33.56 -43.91
CA PHE A 8 -19.58 33.14 -42.84
C PHE A 8 -19.00 34.33 -42.04
N GLY A 9 -18.88 35.51 -42.66
CA GLY A 9 -18.43 36.73 -41.98
C GLY A 9 -19.48 37.34 -41.04
N THR A 10 -20.75 36.95 -41.17
CA THR A 10 -21.86 37.50 -40.38
C THR A 10 -22.03 36.82 -39.02
N GLN A 11 -21.65 35.55 -38.86
CA GLN A 11 -21.81 34.88 -37.55
C GLN A 11 -20.84 35.38 -36.47
N LEU A 12 -19.70 35.95 -36.85
CA LEU A 12 -18.78 36.59 -35.90
C LEU A 12 -19.23 38.00 -35.47
N GLN A 13 -20.12 38.66 -36.23
CA GLN A 13 -20.69 39.95 -35.85
C GLN A 13 -21.85 39.85 -34.84
N PHE A 14 -22.47 38.67 -34.70
CA PHE A 14 -23.66 38.46 -33.84
C PHE A 14 -23.39 37.78 -32.50
N GLY A 15 -22.13 37.48 -32.14
CA GLY A 15 -21.83 36.90 -30.83
C GLY A 15 -22.45 35.51 -30.62
N GLU A 16 -22.74 34.77 -31.70
CA GLU A 16 -23.16 33.38 -31.60
C GLU A 16 -21.94 32.53 -31.20
N GLY A 17 -21.89 32.14 -29.94
CA GLY A 17 -20.90 31.21 -29.42
C GLY A 17 -21.01 29.82 -30.03
N SER A 18 -20.00 28.98 -29.81
CA SER A 18 -20.06 27.60 -30.28
C SER A 18 -21.16 26.82 -29.55
N ASN A 19 -22.22 26.47 -30.28
CA ASN A 19 -23.31 25.62 -29.82
C ASN A 19 -23.09 24.18 -30.27
N TRP A 20 -23.65 23.19 -29.56
CA TRP A 20 -23.57 21.75 -29.90
C TRP A 20 -23.95 21.41 -31.35
N SER A 21 -24.82 22.23 -31.96
CA SER A 21 -25.23 22.11 -33.36
C SER A 21 -24.13 22.47 -34.37
N ASN A 22 -23.16 23.31 -34.00
CA ASN A 22 -22.15 23.88 -34.90
C ASN A 22 -20.71 23.44 -34.54
N VAL A 23 -20.54 22.48 -33.62
CA VAL A 23 -19.20 22.00 -33.16
C VAL A 23 -18.43 21.26 -34.25
N SER A 24 -19.14 20.69 -35.24
CA SER A 24 -18.55 20.03 -36.40
C SER A 24 -18.26 20.97 -37.58
N GLU A 25 -18.67 22.24 -37.50
CA GLU A 25 -18.42 23.23 -38.54
C GLU A 25 -17.02 23.84 -38.40
N PHE A 26 -16.40 24.17 -39.54
CA PHE A 26 -15.04 24.71 -39.60
C PHE A 26 -15.01 26.14 -39.06
N ALA A 27 -14.21 26.39 -38.02
CA ALA A 27 -14.06 27.71 -37.42
C ALA A 27 -12.75 28.37 -37.87
N LEU A 28 -12.84 29.54 -38.51
CA LEU A 28 -11.81 30.55 -38.86
C LEU A 28 -10.51 30.11 -39.59
N ILE A 29 -10.02 28.88 -39.39
CA ILE A 29 -8.93 28.24 -40.13
C ILE A 29 -9.57 27.06 -40.89
N PRO A 30 -9.41 26.97 -42.22
CA PRO A 30 -10.16 26.03 -43.06
C PRO A 30 -9.86 24.53 -42.83
N GLU A 31 -9.11 24.16 -41.79
CA GLU A 31 -8.63 22.80 -41.57
C GLU A 31 -8.95 22.23 -40.16
N ILE A 32 -9.47 23.03 -39.22
CA ILE A 32 -9.63 22.59 -37.81
C ILE A 32 -11.05 22.85 -37.30
N ASN A 33 -11.72 21.77 -36.87
CA ASN A 33 -13.05 21.80 -36.24
C ASN A 33 -12.94 21.72 -34.71
N LEU A 34 -13.85 22.36 -34.00
CA LEU A 34 -13.91 22.25 -32.54
C LEU A 34 -14.09 20.80 -32.07
N LEU A 35 -14.84 19.99 -32.82
CA LEU A 35 -14.97 18.54 -32.59
C LEU A 35 -13.60 17.82 -32.61
N MET A 36 -12.73 18.17 -33.54
CA MET A 36 -11.39 17.56 -33.66
C MET A 36 -10.51 17.96 -32.47
N VAL A 37 -10.64 19.19 -31.98
CA VAL A 37 -9.96 19.65 -30.76
C VAL A 37 -10.46 18.85 -29.54
N ILE A 38 -11.77 18.67 -29.40
CA ILE A 38 -12.33 17.87 -28.30
C ILE A 38 -11.89 16.40 -28.37
N LEU A 39 -11.92 15.79 -29.57
CA LEU A 39 -11.49 14.41 -29.77
C LEU A 39 -10.00 14.23 -29.49
N THR A 40 -9.15 15.15 -29.92
CA THR A 40 -7.71 15.11 -29.64
C THR A 40 -7.41 15.34 -28.16
N MET A 41 -8.16 16.18 -27.46
CA MET A 41 -8.06 16.35 -26.00
C MET A 41 -8.51 15.08 -25.25
N LEU A 42 -9.61 14.45 -25.65
CA LEU A 42 -10.09 13.20 -25.06
C LEU A 42 -9.11 12.05 -25.31
N PHE A 43 -8.58 11.94 -26.53
CA PHE A 43 -7.54 10.96 -26.86
C PHE A 43 -6.28 11.18 -26.04
N SER A 44 -5.83 12.43 -25.90
CA SER A 44 -4.68 12.77 -25.08
C SER A 44 -4.92 12.43 -23.61
N CYS A 45 -6.10 12.73 -23.07
CA CYS A 45 -6.48 12.38 -21.70
C CYS A 45 -6.46 10.86 -21.49
N PHE A 46 -7.03 10.09 -22.42
CA PHE A 46 -6.99 8.63 -22.39
C PHE A 46 -5.56 8.09 -22.46
N LEU A 47 -4.74 8.62 -23.38
CA LEU A 47 -3.35 8.23 -23.56
C LEU A 47 -2.52 8.53 -22.30
N TYR A 48 -2.69 9.70 -21.69
CA TYR A 48 -2.02 10.02 -20.43
C TYR A 48 -2.52 9.17 -19.26
N ALA A 49 -3.83 8.89 -19.16
CA ALA A 49 -4.37 7.99 -18.14
C ALA A 49 -3.81 6.56 -18.30
N PHE A 50 -3.71 6.07 -19.53
CA PHE A 50 -3.11 4.78 -19.84
C PHE A 50 -1.61 4.74 -19.51
N LEU A 51 -0.86 5.78 -19.90
CA LEU A 51 0.56 5.88 -19.56
C LEU A 51 0.78 5.97 -18.06
N LEU A 52 -0.03 6.73 -17.31
CA LEU A 52 0.05 6.80 -15.85
C LEU A 52 -0.23 5.44 -15.22
N TRP A 53 -1.26 4.73 -15.67
CA TRP A 53 -1.56 3.37 -15.20
C TRP A 53 -0.42 2.38 -15.51
N TYR A 54 0.16 2.46 -16.71
CA TYR A 54 1.27 1.60 -17.12
C TYR A 54 2.56 1.90 -16.36
N PHE A 55 2.94 3.17 -16.25
CA PHE A 55 4.15 3.57 -15.54
C PHE A 55 4.06 3.28 -14.04
N ASP A 56 2.90 3.47 -13.39
CA ASP A 56 2.72 3.12 -11.98
C ASP A 56 2.87 1.61 -11.74
N ALA A 57 2.45 0.77 -12.71
CA ALA A 57 2.57 -0.68 -12.61
C ALA A 57 3.99 -1.21 -12.88
N VAL A 58 4.71 -0.63 -13.84
CA VAL A 58 6.04 -1.10 -14.28
C VAL A 58 7.17 -0.43 -13.52
N TRP A 59 7.01 0.86 -13.20
CA TRP A 59 7.99 1.66 -12.48
C TRP A 59 7.32 2.32 -11.27
N PRO A 60 7.01 1.54 -10.21
CA PRO A 60 6.38 2.09 -9.03
C PRO A 60 7.32 3.14 -8.42
N TRP A 61 6.92 4.41 -8.47
CA TRP A 61 7.64 5.53 -7.86
C TRP A 61 7.63 5.45 -6.33
N GLN A 62 6.77 4.59 -5.76
CA GLN A 62 6.71 4.26 -4.34
C GLN A 62 7.29 2.87 -4.03
N PRO A 63 7.81 2.63 -2.81
CA PRO A 63 8.27 1.32 -2.37
C PRO A 63 7.18 0.24 -2.49
N GLY A 64 7.37 -0.66 -3.46
CA GLY A 64 6.51 -1.80 -3.76
C GLY A 64 7.23 -2.80 -4.66
N VAL A 65 6.70 -4.01 -4.76
CA VAL A 65 7.28 -5.04 -5.64
C VAL A 65 6.91 -4.69 -7.09
N PRO A 66 7.88 -4.36 -7.97
CA PRO A 66 7.59 -4.03 -9.36
C PRO A 66 7.00 -5.25 -10.07
N LYS A 67 5.94 -5.03 -10.86
CA LYS A 67 5.35 -6.09 -11.68
C LYS A 67 6.13 -6.25 -12.98
N PRO A 68 6.21 -7.46 -13.57
CA PRO A 68 6.87 -7.63 -14.86
C PRO A 68 6.14 -6.83 -15.95
N PHE A 69 6.87 -6.40 -16.99
CA PHE A 69 6.32 -5.59 -18.09
C PHE A 69 5.10 -6.23 -18.79
N TYR A 70 4.99 -7.55 -18.76
CA TYR A 70 3.90 -8.33 -19.35
C TYR A 70 2.74 -8.63 -18.37
N PHE A 71 2.66 -7.96 -17.21
CA PHE A 71 1.65 -8.29 -16.19
C PHE A 71 0.20 -8.28 -16.71
N PHE A 72 -0.11 -7.43 -17.70
CA PHE A 72 -1.45 -7.31 -18.28
C PHE A 72 -1.85 -8.53 -19.13
N LEU A 73 -0.89 -9.33 -19.60
CA LEU A 73 -1.13 -10.57 -20.35
C LEU A 73 -1.29 -11.79 -19.44
N THR A 74 -0.90 -11.68 -18.16
CA THR A 74 -0.98 -12.82 -17.23
C THR A 74 -2.38 -12.97 -16.63
N ARG A 75 -2.96 -14.18 -16.78
CA ARG A 75 -4.27 -14.55 -16.21
C ARG A 75 -4.32 -14.40 -14.67
N SER A 76 -3.18 -14.51 -14.00
CA SER A 76 -3.04 -14.29 -12.55
C SER A 76 -3.34 -12.86 -12.11
N TYR A 77 -3.16 -11.86 -12.99
CA TYR A 77 -3.50 -10.46 -12.71
C TYR A 77 -5.02 -10.25 -12.68
N TRP A 78 -5.73 -10.74 -13.71
CA TRP A 78 -7.16 -10.52 -13.88
C TRP A 78 -8.03 -11.43 -13.02
N CYS A 79 -7.64 -12.70 -12.86
CA CYS A 79 -8.45 -13.70 -12.16
C CYS A 79 -7.97 -13.97 -10.72
N GLY A 80 -6.84 -13.38 -10.31
CA GLY A 80 -6.22 -13.64 -9.02
C GLY A 80 -5.59 -15.04 -8.94
N SER A 81 -4.39 -15.14 -8.38
CA SER A 81 -3.84 -16.44 -8.01
C SER A 81 -4.67 -17.03 -6.87
N ARG A 82 -5.04 -18.31 -7.01
CA ARG A 82 -5.59 -19.09 -5.88
C ARG A 82 -4.50 -19.18 -4.82
N PRO A 83 -4.77 -18.84 -3.54
CA PRO A 83 -3.80 -19.09 -2.49
C PRO A 83 -3.51 -20.58 -2.47
N ASN A 84 -2.25 -20.96 -2.67
CA ASN A 84 -1.86 -22.36 -2.62
C ASN A 84 -1.94 -22.83 -1.17
N GLN A 85 -3.10 -23.34 -0.77
CA GLN A 85 -3.34 -23.94 0.55
C GLN A 85 -2.50 -25.22 0.78
N GLN A 86 -1.85 -25.73 -0.27
CA GLN A 86 -1.01 -26.93 -0.25
C GLN A 86 0.50 -26.63 -0.38
N ALA A 87 0.95 -25.42 -0.10
CA ALA A 87 2.34 -25.27 0.31
C ALA A 87 2.47 -25.86 1.72
N GLU A 88 2.43 -27.20 1.83
CA GLU A 88 3.06 -27.88 2.95
C GLU A 88 4.45 -27.27 3.09
N ILE A 89 4.63 -26.59 4.20
CA ILE A 89 5.81 -25.79 4.49
C ILE A 89 6.91 -26.80 4.80
N GLU A 90 7.51 -27.40 3.77
CA GLU A 90 8.80 -28.05 3.90
C GLU A 90 9.79 -26.95 4.32
N LEU A 91 10.09 -26.94 5.61
CA LEU A 91 11.24 -26.26 6.15
C LEU A 91 12.41 -27.19 5.83
N ASP A 92 13.31 -26.74 4.96
CA ASP A 92 14.64 -27.34 4.88
C ASP A 92 15.22 -27.32 6.30
N GLU A 93 15.32 -28.50 6.92
CA GLU A 93 16.00 -28.73 8.19
C GLU A 93 17.49 -28.42 8.00
N THR A 94 17.85 -27.15 7.84
CA THR A 94 19.21 -26.70 8.12
C THR A 94 19.35 -26.61 9.62
N ARG A 95 19.41 -27.79 10.24
CA ARG A 95 19.93 -28.04 11.59
C ARG A 95 21.32 -27.44 11.66
N ASN A 96 21.43 -26.22 12.18
CA ASN A 96 22.69 -25.74 12.73
C ASN A 96 22.36 -24.69 13.79
N SER A 97 22.64 -25.05 15.05
CA SER A 97 22.51 -24.30 16.32
C SER A 97 21.22 -24.50 17.15
N ALA A 98 20.85 -25.74 17.48
CA ALA A 98 19.80 -26.07 18.47
C ALA A 98 20.02 -25.45 19.88
N GLU A 99 21.16 -24.82 20.13
CA GLU A 99 21.53 -24.22 21.43
C GLU A 99 20.85 -22.87 21.69
N PHE A 100 20.35 -22.18 20.65
CA PHE A 100 19.76 -20.84 20.77
C PHE A 100 18.30 -20.73 20.32
N PHE A 101 17.68 -21.85 19.91
CA PHE A 101 16.28 -21.87 19.45
C PHE A 101 15.39 -22.61 20.44
N GLU A 102 14.29 -21.97 20.82
CA GLU A 102 13.21 -22.62 21.55
C GLU A 102 12.52 -23.66 20.65
N THR A 103 12.03 -24.74 21.25
CA THR A 103 11.24 -25.76 20.56
C THR A 103 9.98 -25.16 19.96
N GLU A 104 9.62 -25.56 18.75
CA GLU A 104 8.41 -25.05 18.11
C GLU A 104 7.15 -25.44 18.92
N PRO A 105 6.24 -24.49 19.21
CA PRO A 105 4.98 -24.79 19.87
C PRO A 105 4.05 -25.58 18.94
N ASN A 106 3.64 -26.78 19.35
CA ASN A 106 2.85 -27.70 18.54
C ASN A 106 1.38 -27.29 18.34
N ASN A 107 0.83 -26.40 19.17
CA ASN A 107 -0.60 -26.08 19.22
C ASN A 107 -0.95 -24.63 18.80
N ILE A 108 -0.04 -23.92 18.14
CA ILE A 108 -0.27 -22.52 17.77
C ILE A 108 -0.06 -22.34 16.26
N SER A 109 -1.04 -21.72 15.61
CA SER A 109 -0.95 -21.40 14.18
C SER A 109 0.15 -20.37 13.91
N ARG A 110 0.99 -20.63 12.91
CA ARG A 110 2.02 -19.70 12.43
C ARG A 110 1.36 -18.49 11.75
N GLY A 111 1.62 -17.30 12.27
CA GLY A 111 1.14 -16.03 11.72
C GLY A 111 2.06 -15.48 10.64
N ILE A 112 3.38 -15.50 10.87
CA ILE A 112 4.39 -15.11 9.87
C ILE A 112 5.45 -16.22 9.79
N VAL A 113 5.81 -16.62 8.59
CA VAL A 113 6.88 -17.58 8.33
C VAL A 113 7.91 -16.92 7.43
N ILE A 114 9.15 -16.80 7.89
CA ILE A 114 10.27 -16.22 7.16
C ILE A 114 11.21 -17.34 6.75
N LYS A 115 11.54 -17.44 5.46
CA LYS A 115 12.44 -18.48 4.93
C LYS A 115 13.65 -17.86 4.21
N ASN A 116 14.84 -18.07 4.76
CA ASN A 116 16.13 -17.70 4.18
C ASN A 116 16.18 -16.25 3.65
N LEU A 117 15.50 -15.35 4.36
CA LEU A 117 15.27 -13.98 3.92
C LEU A 117 16.59 -13.22 3.90
N SER A 118 16.92 -12.63 2.75
CA SER A 118 18.14 -11.87 2.57
C SER A 118 17.86 -10.56 1.84
N LYS A 119 18.58 -9.51 2.22
CA LYS A 119 18.47 -8.20 1.58
C LYS A 119 19.82 -7.54 1.48
N GLU A 120 20.20 -7.24 0.25
CA GLU A 120 21.42 -6.52 -0.10
C GLU A 120 21.05 -5.19 -0.74
N PHE A 121 21.71 -4.12 -0.28
CA PHE A 121 21.59 -2.79 -0.86
C PHE A 121 22.84 -2.49 -1.67
N HIS A 122 22.64 -2.03 -2.89
CA HIS A 122 23.72 -1.65 -3.80
C HIS A 122 23.82 -0.12 -3.82
N SER A 123 25.03 0.40 -3.62
CA SER A 123 25.35 1.83 -3.69
C SER A 123 26.62 2.00 -4.51
N GLY A 124 26.44 2.32 -5.80
CA GLY A 124 27.53 2.38 -6.77
C GLY A 124 28.23 1.02 -6.93
N LEU A 125 29.54 0.99 -6.71
CA LEU A 125 30.35 -0.24 -6.74
C LEU A 125 30.28 -1.06 -5.43
N THR A 126 29.66 -0.53 -4.38
CA THR A 126 29.62 -1.21 -3.08
C THR A 126 28.28 -1.88 -2.86
N SER A 127 28.29 -3.10 -2.32
CA SER A 127 27.09 -3.79 -1.88
C SER A 127 27.17 -4.00 -0.36
N LYS A 128 26.02 -3.85 0.30
CA LYS A 128 25.88 -4.03 1.75
C LYS A 128 24.76 -4.99 2.05
N LEU A 129 25.12 -6.15 2.60
CA LEU A 129 24.18 -7.14 3.09
C LEU A 129 23.56 -6.65 4.40
N ALA A 130 22.28 -6.27 4.35
CA ALA A 130 21.54 -5.77 5.51
C ALA A 130 20.80 -6.88 6.27
N VAL A 131 20.41 -7.95 5.57
CA VAL A 131 19.79 -9.15 6.15
C VAL A 131 20.40 -10.37 5.45
N ASN A 132 20.84 -11.36 6.22
CA ASN A 132 21.52 -12.56 5.70
C ASN A 132 20.79 -13.83 6.13
N LYS A 133 20.10 -14.49 5.19
CA LYS A 133 19.45 -15.81 5.35
C LYS A 133 18.68 -15.99 6.67
N VAL A 134 17.89 -14.99 7.06
CA VAL A 134 17.08 -15.06 8.28
C VAL A 134 15.89 -16.00 8.05
N SER A 135 15.75 -17.00 8.93
CA SER A 135 14.59 -17.89 8.99
C SER A 135 13.97 -17.81 10.37
N LEU A 136 12.67 -17.53 10.44
CA LEU A 136 11.96 -17.29 11.69
C LEU A 136 10.47 -17.58 11.54
N ASN A 137 9.91 -18.28 12.52
CA ASN A 137 8.47 -18.50 12.66
C ASN A 137 7.91 -17.60 13.78
N ILE A 138 6.84 -16.86 13.47
CA ILE A 138 6.11 -16.01 14.40
C ILE A 138 4.70 -16.57 14.54
N TYR A 139 4.27 -16.82 15.77
CA TYR A 139 3.01 -17.49 16.06
C TYR A 139 1.89 -16.51 16.39
N GLN A 140 0.66 -16.86 16.05
CA GLN A 140 -0.52 -16.03 16.37
C GLN A 140 -0.75 -15.99 17.88
N GLY A 141 -1.18 -14.85 18.40
CA GLY A 141 -1.46 -14.66 19.83
C GLY A 141 -0.22 -14.50 20.72
N GLN A 142 0.98 -14.48 20.15
CA GLN A 142 2.23 -14.23 20.86
C GLN A 142 2.80 -12.84 20.54
N ILE A 143 3.56 -12.29 21.50
CA ILE A 143 4.34 -11.08 21.29
C ILE A 143 5.76 -11.50 20.92
N THR A 144 6.17 -11.22 19.69
CA THR A 144 7.55 -11.45 19.22
C THR A 144 8.30 -10.13 19.14
N ALA A 145 9.50 -10.08 19.72
CA ALA A 145 10.38 -8.93 19.68
C ALA A 145 11.67 -9.25 18.91
N LEU A 146 12.00 -8.44 17.90
CA LEU A 146 13.29 -8.49 17.22
C LEU A 146 14.26 -7.54 17.93
N LEU A 147 15.27 -8.09 18.61
CA LEU A 147 16.26 -7.33 19.38
C LEU A 147 17.66 -7.47 18.76
N GLY A 148 18.49 -6.43 18.89
CA GLY A 148 19.86 -6.43 18.37
C GLY A 148 20.45 -5.04 18.27
N HIS A 149 21.71 -4.91 17.89
CA HIS A 149 22.39 -3.61 17.74
C HIS A 149 21.85 -2.77 16.56
N ASN A 150 22.16 -1.48 16.55
CA ASN A 150 21.84 -0.62 15.41
C ASN A 150 22.57 -1.12 14.15
N GLY A 151 21.85 -1.21 13.04
CA GLY A 151 22.39 -1.77 11.79
C GLY A 151 22.27 -3.29 11.64
N ALA A 152 21.78 -4.04 12.64
CA ALA A 152 21.58 -5.49 12.56
C ALA A 152 20.50 -5.97 11.57
N GLY A 153 19.85 -5.07 10.83
CA GLY A 153 18.82 -5.43 9.85
C GLY A 153 17.37 -5.50 10.35
N LYS A 154 17.08 -5.28 11.64
CA LYS A 154 15.71 -5.32 12.20
C LYS A 154 14.67 -4.53 11.40
N THR A 155 14.95 -3.25 11.17
CA THR A 155 14.06 -2.36 10.41
C THR A 155 13.93 -2.84 8.97
N THR A 156 15.02 -3.34 8.38
CA THR A 156 15.02 -3.91 7.03
C THR A 156 14.11 -5.14 6.95
N THR A 157 14.21 -6.06 7.91
CA THR A 157 13.34 -7.25 7.99
C THR A 157 11.87 -6.86 8.12
N ILE A 158 11.55 -5.91 9.01
CA ILE A 158 10.17 -5.41 9.15
C ILE A 158 9.69 -4.76 7.84
N ASN A 159 10.51 -3.94 7.19
CA ASN A 159 10.15 -3.29 5.92
C ASN A 159 9.93 -4.30 4.79
N ILE A 160 10.61 -5.45 4.81
CA ILE A 160 10.35 -6.53 3.85
C ILE A 160 9.00 -7.18 4.14
N LEU A 161 8.70 -7.49 5.40
CA LEU A 161 7.41 -8.07 5.81
C LEU A 161 6.23 -7.15 5.50
N THR A 162 6.40 -5.83 5.65
CA THR A 162 5.36 -4.85 5.29
C THR A 162 5.29 -4.60 3.78
N GLY A 163 6.20 -5.17 3.00
CA GLY A 163 6.28 -5.05 1.55
C GLY A 163 6.83 -3.70 1.06
N LEU A 164 7.45 -2.91 1.94
CA LEU A 164 8.15 -1.68 1.55
C LEU A 164 9.46 -2.01 0.81
N PHE A 165 10.12 -3.11 1.14
CA PHE A 165 11.30 -3.59 0.42
C PHE A 165 11.08 -4.98 -0.15
N THR A 166 11.42 -5.18 -1.42
CA THR A 166 11.53 -6.52 -2.00
C THR A 166 12.77 -7.22 -1.44
N PRO A 167 12.68 -8.47 -0.96
CA PRO A 167 13.87 -9.25 -0.59
C PRO A 167 14.77 -9.48 -1.81
N THR A 168 16.08 -9.63 -1.57
CA THR A 168 17.05 -10.03 -2.61
C THR A 168 17.00 -11.54 -2.82
N ASN A 169 16.87 -12.31 -1.73
CA ASN A 169 16.68 -13.77 -1.77
C ASN A 169 15.73 -14.19 -0.64
N GLY A 170 15.13 -15.38 -0.78
CA GLY A 170 14.18 -15.93 0.19
C GLY A 170 12.79 -15.32 0.06
N THR A 171 11.89 -15.75 0.94
CA THR A 171 10.48 -15.30 0.95
C THR A 171 9.93 -15.25 2.37
N ALA A 172 8.74 -14.65 2.53
CA ALA A 172 7.97 -14.71 3.75
C ALA A 172 6.48 -14.94 3.45
N PHE A 173 5.80 -15.58 4.39
CA PHE A 173 4.37 -15.85 4.32
C PHE A 173 3.66 -15.18 5.50
N ILE A 174 2.57 -14.47 5.23
CA ILE A 174 1.70 -13.87 6.26
C ILE A 174 0.35 -14.56 6.17
N ASN A 175 -0.04 -15.27 7.22
CA ASN A 175 -1.24 -16.11 7.26
C ASN A 175 -1.35 -17.06 6.04
N GLY A 176 -0.22 -17.65 5.63
CA GLY A 176 -0.13 -18.55 4.47
C GLY A 176 -0.08 -17.85 3.09
N LEU A 177 -0.08 -16.51 3.04
CA LEU A 177 0.02 -15.74 1.80
C LEU A 177 1.45 -15.26 1.58
N ASP A 178 2.03 -15.54 0.42
CA ASP A 178 3.37 -15.10 0.06
C ASP A 178 3.39 -13.57 -0.15
N ILE A 179 4.36 -12.88 0.47
CA ILE A 179 4.53 -11.43 0.38
C ILE A 179 4.93 -10.95 -1.03
N LEU A 180 5.49 -11.82 -1.87
CA LEU A 180 5.91 -11.53 -3.24
C LEU A 180 4.78 -11.70 -4.25
N THR A 181 3.99 -12.78 -4.15
CA THR A 181 2.93 -13.09 -5.13
C THR A 181 1.58 -12.49 -4.74
N ASP A 182 1.25 -12.48 -3.45
CA ASP A 182 -0.06 -12.07 -2.92
C ASP A 182 0.05 -10.82 -2.03
N THR A 183 0.97 -9.91 -2.37
CA THR A 183 1.36 -8.75 -1.57
C THR A 183 0.17 -7.97 -0.99
N THR A 184 -0.84 -7.64 -1.80
CA THR A 184 -2.01 -6.87 -1.34
C THR A 184 -2.84 -7.64 -0.32
N LYS A 185 -3.03 -8.95 -0.51
CA LYS A 185 -3.80 -9.79 0.42
C LYS A 185 -3.02 -10.03 1.71
N ALA A 186 -1.71 -10.30 1.60
CA ALA A 186 -0.81 -10.46 2.72
C ALA A 186 -0.79 -9.19 3.61
N ARG A 187 -0.71 -8.01 3.00
CA ARG A 187 -0.75 -6.71 3.70
C ARG A 187 -2.06 -6.46 4.44
N ARG A 188 -3.22 -6.89 3.91
CA ARG A 188 -4.52 -6.73 4.63
C ARG A 188 -4.53 -7.47 5.97
N GLY A 189 -3.82 -8.60 6.06
CA GLY A 189 -3.68 -9.37 7.29
C GLY A 189 -2.69 -8.78 8.30
N LEU A 190 -1.94 -7.74 7.94
CA LEU A 190 -0.85 -7.18 8.73
C LEU A 190 -1.15 -5.73 9.16
N GLY A 191 -1.19 -5.50 10.48
CA GLY A 191 -1.21 -4.16 11.05
C GLY A 191 0.20 -3.61 11.23
N VAL A 192 0.48 -2.38 10.78
CA VAL A 192 1.82 -1.76 10.92
C VAL A 192 1.72 -0.47 11.71
N CYS A 193 2.49 -0.37 12.79
CA CYS A 193 2.69 0.88 13.51
C CYS A 193 4.04 1.51 13.10
N PRO A 194 4.04 2.59 12.30
CA PRO A 194 5.27 3.24 11.84
C PRO A 194 6.06 3.85 13.01
N GLN A 195 7.35 4.13 12.82
CA GLN A 195 8.18 4.73 13.87
C GLN A 195 7.79 6.17 14.18
N HIS A 196 7.54 6.97 13.14
CA HIS A 196 7.02 8.32 13.27
C HIS A 196 5.48 8.30 13.23
N ASN A 197 4.84 9.19 13.99
CA ASN A 197 3.40 9.30 13.98
C ASN A 197 2.94 9.92 12.64
N VAL A 198 2.30 9.13 11.79
CA VAL A 198 1.70 9.59 10.52
C VAL A 198 0.26 10.01 10.81
N LEU A 199 0.10 11.04 11.64
CA LEU A 199 -1.21 11.56 12.06
C LEU A 199 -1.45 12.92 11.40
N PHE A 200 -2.70 13.16 11.04
CA PHE A 200 -3.16 14.42 10.48
C PHE A 200 -3.56 15.35 11.62
N ASP A 201 -2.85 16.46 11.79
CA ASP A 201 -3.08 17.39 12.90
C ASP A 201 -4.50 18.00 12.93
N THR A 202 -5.18 18.04 11.78
CA THR A 202 -6.52 18.61 11.59
C THR A 202 -7.66 17.64 11.83
N LEU A 203 -7.39 16.33 11.97
CA LEU A 203 -8.42 15.31 12.17
C LEU A 203 -8.52 14.92 13.64
N THR A 204 -9.74 14.61 14.07
CA THR A 204 -10.00 14.06 15.40
C THR A 204 -9.55 12.61 15.51
N VAL A 205 -9.41 12.10 16.74
CA VAL A 205 -9.04 10.70 16.99
C VAL A 205 -10.05 9.73 16.36
N ASP A 206 -11.35 10.02 16.49
CA ASP A 206 -12.42 9.20 15.90
C ASP A 206 -12.37 9.18 14.36
N GLU A 207 -12.16 10.34 13.74
CA GLU A 207 -12.04 10.45 12.28
C GLU A 207 -10.84 9.68 11.75
N HIS A 208 -9.69 9.75 12.43
CA HIS A 208 -8.53 8.92 12.07
C HIS A 208 -8.90 7.45 12.06
N LEU A 209 -9.50 6.94 13.14
CA LEU A 209 -9.84 5.52 13.24
C LEU A 209 -10.82 5.10 12.16
N LYS A 210 -11.86 5.91 11.89
CA LYS A 210 -12.83 5.62 10.84
C LYS A 210 -12.21 5.62 9.45
N ILE A 211 -11.36 6.58 9.12
CA ILE A 211 -10.67 6.65 7.82
C ILE A 211 -9.77 5.42 7.63
N TYR A 212 -8.94 5.10 8.61
CA TYR A 212 -8.03 3.96 8.50
C TYR A 212 -8.77 2.61 8.51
N ALA A 213 -9.88 2.50 9.25
CA ALA A 213 -10.73 1.31 9.21
C ALA A 213 -11.40 1.14 7.83
N ALA A 214 -11.90 2.23 7.24
CA ALA A 214 -12.47 2.21 5.89
C ALA A 214 -11.41 1.81 4.84
N MET A 215 -10.19 2.35 4.94
CA MET A 215 -9.06 1.98 4.08
C MET A 215 -8.68 0.50 4.21
N LYS A 216 -8.83 -0.09 5.40
CA LYS A 216 -8.64 -1.52 5.65
C LYS A 216 -9.80 -2.40 5.14
N GLY A 217 -10.87 -1.80 4.65
CA GLY A 217 -12.03 -2.51 4.08
C GLY A 217 -13.11 -2.85 5.10
N VAL A 218 -13.12 -2.21 6.28
CA VAL A 218 -14.22 -2.35 7.25
C VAL A 218 -15.49 -1.71 6.65
N PRO A 219 -16.65 -2.42 6.65
CA PRO A 219 -17.90 -1.86 6.16
C PRO A 219 -18.30 -0.59 6.92
N TRP A 220 -18.90 0.37 6.22
CA TRP A 220 -19.35 1.66 6.78
C TRP A 220 -20.22 1.50 8.04
N SER A 221 -21.07 0.46 8.07
CA SER A 221 -21.93 0.14 9.21
C SER A 221 -21.16 -0.28 10.47
N GLN A 222 -19.93 -0.80 10.32
CA GLN A 222 -19.10 -1.31 11.41
C GLN A 222 -18.02 -0.32 11.87
N LEU A 223 -17.75 0.76 11.11
CA LEU A 223 -16.68 1.71 11.41
C LEU A 223 -16.79 2.32 12.80
N ALA A 224 -18.00 2.74 13.21
CA ALA A 224 -18.20 3.34 14.52
C ALA A 224 -17.91 2.36 15.66
N TYR A 225 -18.33 1.10 15.50
CA TYR A 225 -18.08 0.03 16.46
C TYR A 225 -16.59 -0.31 16.57
N GLU A 226 -15.90 -0.51 15.45
CA GLU A 226 -14.46 -0.79 15.42
C GLU A 226 -13.63 0.37 15.99
N ALA A 227 -14.02 1.62 15.71
CA ALA A 227 -13.37 2.79 16.29
C ALA A 227 -13.53 2.84 17.81
N THR A 228 -14.75 2.64 18.33
CA THR A 228 -15.00 2.59 19.79
C THR A 228 -14.22 1.47 20.46
N LYS A 229 -14.26 0.26 19.89
CA LYS A 229 -13.50 -0.90 20.39
C LYS A 229 -11.99 -0.61 20.46
N ALA A 230 -11.41 0.02 19.44
CA ALA A 230 -9.99 0.36 19.43
C ALA A 230 -9.63 1.43 20.49
N LEU A 231 -10.51 2.42 20.70
CA LEU A 231 -10.33 3.44 21.73
C LEU A 231 -10.37 2.86 23.14
N ASP A 232 -11.28 1.92 23.39
CA ASP A 232 -11.45 1.28 24.70
C ASP A 232 -10.24 0.42 25.06
N ILE A 233 -9.73 -0.37 24.11
CA ILE A 233 -8.52 -1.20 24.29
C ILE A 233 -7.31 -0.33 24.70
N LEU A 234 -7.20 0.88 24.16
CA LEU A 234 -6.05 1.75 24.36
C LEU A 234 -6.27 2.85 25.41
N LYS A 235 -7.45 2.84 26.05
CA LYS A 235 -7.87 3.82 27.06
C LYS A 235 -7.70 5.26 26.54
N LEU A 236 -8.30 5.54 25.38
CA LEU A 236 -8.25 6.84 24.70
C LEU A 236 -9.66 7.42 24.42
N SER A 237 -10.71 6.79 24.97
CA SER A 237 -12.12 7.16 24.74
C SER A 237 -12.44 8.59 25.18
N ASP A 238 -11.81 9.09 26.26
CA ASP A 238 -11.98 10.47 26.75
C ASP A 238 -11.49 11.54 25.77
N LYS A 239 -10.62 11.13 24.83
CA LYS A 239 -9.97 12.01 23.83
C LYS A 239 -10.52 11.79 22.43
N ARG A 240 -11.62 11.05 22.29
CA ARG A 240 -12.22 10.63 21.02
C ARG A 240 -12.44 11.79 20.04
N TYR A 241 -12.94 12.93 20.54
CA TYR A 241 -13.29 14.10 19.73
C TYR A 241 -12.22 15.20 19.75
N GLU A 242 -11.06 14.93 20.36
CA GLU A 242 -9.94 15.86 20.31
C GLU A 242 -9.17 15.72 18.99
N LEU A 243 -8.60 16.84 18.54
CA LEU A 243 -7.72 16.88 17.38
C LEU A 243 -6.42 16.15 17.69
N ALA A 244 -5.85 15.44 16.70
CA ALA A 244 -4.57 14.76 16.89
C ALA A 244 -3.46 15.74 17.33
N LYS A 245 -3.51 17.02 16.92
CA LYS A 245 -2.54 18.04 17.32
C LYS A 245 -2.49 18.28 18.84
N SER A 246 -3.62 18.20 19.55
CA SER A 246 -3.69 18.45 21.00
C SER A 246 -3.23 17.26 21.85
N LEU A 247 -3.05 16.09 21.24
CA LEU A 247 -2.59 14.90 21.94
C LEU A 247 -1.11 15.00 22.35
N SER A 248 -0.80 14.50 23.55
CA SER A 248 0.59 14.26 23.96
C SER A 248 1.29 13.25 23.05
N GLY A 249 2.62 13.25 23.02
CA GLY A 249 3.39 12.30 22.20
C GLY A 249 3.06 10.82 22.49
N GLY A 250 2.82 10.48 23.77
CA GLY A 250 2.38 9.14 24.17
C GLY A 250 0.96 8.80 23.69
N MET A 251 0.04 9.76 23.73
CA MET A 251 -1.32 9.59 23.20
C MET A 251 -1.32 9.44 21.67
N LYS A 252 -0.49 10.23 20.96
CA LYS A 252 -0.25 10.04 19.52
C LYS A 252 0.26 8.63 19.21
N ARG A 253 1.16 8.09 20.06
CA ARG A 253 1.66 6.71 19.91
C ARG A 253 0.56 5.67 20.14
N LYS A 254 -0.31 5.87 21.12
CA LYS A 254 -1.50 5.04 21.33
C LYS A 254 -2.42 5.08 20.11
N LEU A 255 -2.69 6.26 19.55
CA LEU A 255 -3.50 6.39 18.34
C LEU A 255 -2.87 5.65 17.14
N SER A 256 -1.56 5.78 16.93
CA SER A 256 -0.85 5.01 15.90
C SER A 256 -0.98 3.49 16.10
N LEU A 257 -0.95 3.02 17.36
CA LEU A 257 -1.21 1.62 17.68
C LEU A 257 -2.67 1.22 17.43
N ALA A 258 -3.63 2.10 17.73
CA ALA A 258 -5.06 1.90 17.45
C ALA A 258 -5.31 1.68 15.96
N ILE A 259 -4.70 2.50 15.11
CA ILE A 259 -4.74 2.39 13.66
C ILE A 259 -4.13 1.06 13.19
N ALA A 260 -3.04 0.61 13.82
CA ALA A 260 -2.42 -0.66 13.46
C ALA A 260 -3.34 -1.86 13.75
N ILE A 261 -4.11 -1.84 14.85
CA ILE A 261 -4.97 -2.96 15.27
C ILE A 261 -6.39 -2.94 14.67
N ILE A 262 -6.88 -1.79 14.22
CA ILE A 262 -8.28 -1.64 13.75
C ILE A 262 -8.56 -2.52 12.53
N GLY A 263 -9.79 -3.01 12.39
CA GLY A 263 -10.21 -3.83 11.25
C GLY A 263 -9.77 -5.31 11.31
N GLY A 264 -9.48 -5.82 12.51
CA GLY A 264 -9.29 -7.25 12.74
C GLY A 264 -7.99 -7.84 12.18
N SER A 265 -6.91 -7.07 12.11
CA SER A 265 -5.59 -7.60 11.71
C SER A 265 -5.18 -8.73 12.66
N LYS A 266 -5.09 -9.97 12.13
CA LYS A 266 -4.71 -11.17 12.91
C LYS A 266 -3.27 -11.12 13.40
N VAL A 267 -2.41 -10.36 12.71
CA VAL A 267 -1.01 -10.17 13.05
C VAL A 267 -0.69 -8.67 12.98
N GLY A 268 -0.08 -8.12 14.03
CA GLY A 268 0.38 -6.74 14.09
C GLY A 268 1.89 -6.68 14.27
N THR A 269 2.57 -5.87 13.48
CA THR A 269 4.00 -5.56 13.64
C THR A 269 4.16 -4.14 14.17
N ILE A 270 4.86 -4.01 15.29
CA ILE A 270 5.20 -2.72 15.89
C ILE A 270 6.70 -2.50 15.69
N SER A 271 7.07 -1.47 14.95
CA SER A 271 8.47 -1.02 14.90
C SER A 271 8.72 -0.08 16.08
N LEU A 272 9.36 -0.59 17.13
CA LEU A 272 9.78 0.20 18.29
C LEU A 272 11.25 0.63 18.11
N TYR A 273 11.51 1.93 18.17
CA TYR A 273 12.86 2.46 18.38
C TYR A 273 12.90 3.07 19.78
N ARG A 274 13.77 2.54 20.65
CA ARG A 274 14.11 3.18 21.92
C ARG A 274 15.09 4.30 21.57
N ARG A 275 14.62 5.56 21.59
CA ARG A 275 15.53 6.70 21.66
C ARG A 275 16.10 6.69 23.07
N THR A 276 17.35 6.24 23.21
CA THR A 276 18.21 6.61 24.34
C THR A 276 18.53 8.08 24.23
#